data_AF-A0AAV9KJ59-F1
#
_entry.id   AF-A0AAV9KJ59-F1
#
_cell.length_a   1.000
_cell.length_b   1.000
_cell.length_c   1.000
_cell.angle_alpha   90.00
_cell.angle_beta   90.00
_cell.angle_gamma   90.00
#
_symmetry.space_group_name_H-M   'P 1'
#
loop_
_entity.id
_entity.type
_entity.pdbx_description
1 polymer ?
#
loop_
_entity_poly.entity_id
_entity_poly.type
_entity_poly.pdbx_seq_one_letter_code
_entity_poly.pdbx_strand_id
1 'polypeptide(L)'
;MATLLEHVRSWMQCTIAEFEASMEQRMEHMMDQKVQAIHKHLDAFELRVLKRPTPTTYVSSFQTELASLWADLNTLLAAPETEPESAPTTPIDNTTLDALFRDEMQSPTSSHHVGKHPRSSRASDDTEAGRVSKREH
;
A
#
# COMPACT_ATOMS: atom_id res chain seq x y z
N MET A 1 16.68 -21.24 -15.31
CA MET A 1 15.74 -21.01 -14.18
C MET A 1 16.42 -20.34 -12.99
N ALA A 2 17.50 -20.92 -12.42
CA ALA A 2 18.20 -20.32 -11.27
C ALA A 2 18.73 -18.89 -11.51
N THR A 3 19.25 -18.60 -12.70
CA THR A 3 19.78 -17.28 -13.07
C THR A 3 18.69 -16.20 -13.19
N LEU A 4 17.49 -16.57 -13.65
CA LEU A 4 16.36 -15.65 -13.75
C LEU A 4 15.82 -15.29 -12.37
N LEU A 5 15.71 -16.27 -11.48
CA LEU A 5 15.29 -16.05 -10.09
C LEU A 5 16.25 -15.13 -9.35
N GLU A 6 17.55 -15.28 -9.58
CA GLU A 6 18.56 -14.43 -8.96
C GLU A 6 18.48 -12.98 -9.49
N HIS A 7 18.26 -12.82 -10.79
CA HIS A 7 18.09 -11.50 -11.38
C HIS A 7 16.84 -10.78 -10.86
N VAL A 8 15.71 -11.48 -10.79
CA VAL A 8 14.46 -10.92 -10.25
C VAL A 8 14.61 -10.58 -8.76
N ARG A 9 15.28 -11.42 -7.98
CA ARG A 9 15.58 -11.13 -6.57
C ARG A 9 16.43 -9.88 -6.41
N SER A 10 17.52 -9.78 -7.18
CA SER A 10 18.41 -8.62 -7.14
C SER A 10 17.70 -7.34 -7.58
N TRP A 11 16.87 -7.41 -8.62
CA TRP A 11 16.05 -6.28 -9.07
C TRP A 11 15.07 -5.82 -8.00
N MET A 12 14.34 -6.76 -7.37
CA MET A 12 13.40 -6.45 -6.31
C MET A 12 14.07 -5.77 -5.12
N GLN A 13 15.24 -6.26 -4.69
CA GLN A 13 16.02 -5.64 -3.62
C GLN A 13 16.47 -4.22 -3.98
N CYS A 14 16.90 -3.99 -5.22
CA CYS A 14 17.26 -2.66 -5.71
C CYS A 14 16.05 -1.71 -5.63
N THR A 15 14.89 -2.14 -6.14
CA THR A 15 13.67 -1.31 -6.14
C THR A 15 13.14 -0.99 -4.74
N ILE A 16 13.28 -1.91 -3.78
CA ILE A 16 12.90 -1.67 -2.38
C ILE A 16 13.81 -0.61 -1.78
N ALA A 17 15.14 -0.77 -1.93
CA ALA A 17 16.09 0.18 -1.38
C ALA A 17 15.92 1.59 -1.99
N GLU A 18 15.65 1.67 -3.30
CA GLU A 18 15.36 2.93 -3.98
C GLU A 18 14.07 3.59 -3.45
N PHE A 19 13.02 2.80 -3.24
CA PHE A 19 11.76 3.30 -2.68
C PHE A 19 11.92 3.78 -1.23
N GLU A 20 12.62 3.01 -0.38
CA GLU A 20 12.93 3.39 1.00
C GLU A 20 13.70 4.70 1.06
N ALA A 21 14.77 4.83 0.28
CA ALA A 21 15.57 6.05 0.21
C ALA A 21 14.75 7.25 -0.27
N SER A 22 13.89 7.05 -1.29
CA SER A 22 13.00 8.11 -1.77
C SER A 22 11.99 8.54 -0.71
N MET A 23 11.44 7.60 0.07
CA MET A 23 10.48 7.89 1.13
C MET A 23 11.14 8.63 2.29
N GLU A 24 12.35 8.21 2.68
CA GLU A 24 13.16 8.88 3.70
C GLU A 24 13.48 10.33 3.30
N GLN A 25 13.97 10.53 2.08
CA GLN A 25 14.24 11.87 1.55
C GLN A 25 12.97 12.74 1.52
N ARG A 26 11.83 12.18 1.12
CA ARG A 26 10.54 12.90 1.11
C ARG A 26 10.14 13.31 2.53
N MET A 27 10.32 12.42 3.51
CA MET A 27 10.00 12.69 4.91
C MET A 27 10.91 13.79 5.49
N GLU A 28 12.22 13.72 5.22
CA GLU A 28 13.20 14.73 5.61
C GLU A 28 12.82 16.10 5.05
N HIS A 29 12.56 16.19 3.74
CA HIS A 29 12.17 17.44 3.10
C HIS A 29 10.86 18.01 3.69
N MET A 30 9.86 17.15 3.97
CA MET A 30 8.63 17.60 4.61
C MET A 30 8.88 18.12 6.04
N MET A 31 9.79 17.49 6.79
CA MET A 31 10.19 17.98 8.11
C MET A 31 10.88 19.34 8.02
N ASP A 32 11.83 19.50 7.10
CA ASP A 32 12.54 20.77 6.88
C ASP A 32 11.57 21.90 6.50
N GLN A 33 10.60 21.61 5.63
CA GLN A 33 9.54 22.56 5.28
C GLN A 33 8.74 22.99 6.51
N LYS A 34 8.34 22.05 7.37
CA LYS A 34 7.62 22.36 8.62
C LYS A 34 8.47 23.20 9.57
N VAL A 35 9.73 22.83 9.77
CA VAL A 35 10.67 23.57 10.62
C VAL A 35 10.87 24.99 10.10
N GLN A 36 11.02 25.16 8.79
CA GLN A 36 11.19 26.47 8.17
C GLN A 36 9.93 27.33 8.33
N ALA A 37 8.75 26.74 8.19
CA ALA A 37 7.49 27.46 8.39
C ALA A 37 7.33 27.92 9.84
N ILE A 38 7.66 27.09 10.83
CA ILE A 38 7.66 27.49 12.26
C ILE A 38 8.57 28.69 12.47
N HIS A 39 9.80 28.65 11.96
CA HIS A 39 10.76 29.76 12.10
C HIS A 39 10.21 31.06 11.53
N LYS A 40 9.61 31.04 10.32
CA LYS A 40 8.99 32.23 9.72
C LYS A 40 7.90 32.85 10.59
N HIS A 41 7.05 32.03 11.23
CA HIS A 41 6.00 32.53 12.12
C HIS A 41 6.57 33.11 13.41
N LEU A 42 7.63 32.51 13.96
CA LEU A 42 8.34 33.05 15.12
C LEU A 42 9.02 34.39 14.80
N ASP A 43 9.72 34.49 13.67
CA ASP A 43 10.34 35.74 13.21
C ASP A 43 9.28 36.85 13.04
N ALA A 44 8.14 36.52 12.43
CA ALA A 44 7.04 37.47 12.24
C ALA A 44 6.39 37.90 13.57
N PHE A 45 6.30 36.99 14.55
CA PHE A 45 5.84 37.31 15.90
C PHE A 45 6.84 38.23 16.63
N GLU A 46 8.13 37.90 16.57
CA GLU A 46 9.20 38.70 17.17
C GLU A 46 9.21 40.13 16.60
N LEU A 47 9.08 40.29 15.28
CA LEU A 47 8.97 41.61 14.65
C LEU A 47 7.75 42.40 15.13
N ARG A 48 6.60 41.75 15.31
CA ARG A 48 5.36 42.39 15.81
C ARG A 48 5.49 42.81 17.27
N VAL A 49 6.16 42.00 18.10
CA VAL A 49 6.41 42.29 19.52
C VAL A 49 7.45 43.39 19.68
N LEU A 50 8.59 43.32 18.97
CA LEU A 50 9.71 44.26 19.11
C LEU A 50 9.41 45.65 18.54
N LYS A 51 8.62 45.75 17.46
CA LYS A 51 8.32 47.04 16.82
C LYS A 51 7.46 47.96 17.68
N ARG A 52 6.96 47.51 18.84
CA ARG A 52 5.91 48.21 19.55
C ARG A 52 6.42 49.31 20.50
N PRO A 53 5.95 50.55 20.35
CA PRO A 53 6.32 51.64 21.26
C PRO A 53 5.42 51.63 22.50
N THR A 54 6.03 51.45 23.67
CA THR A 54 5.49 51.76 25.03
C THR A 54 4.74 50.63 25.77
N PRO A 55 5.19 50.21 26.98
CA PRO A 55 4.63 49.05 27.72
C PRO A 55 3.25 49.20 28.37
N THR A 56 2.65 50.38 28.45
CA THR A 56 1.61 50.68 29.45
C THR A 56 0.22 50.09 29.15
N THR A 57 -0.06 49.66 27.92
CA THR A 57 -1.38 49.17 27.47
C THR A 57 -1.25 47.86 26.67
N TYR A 58 -0.28 47.02 27.05
CA TYR A 58 0.27 45.97 26.19
C TYR A 58 -0.36 44.57 26.39
N VAL A 59 -0.95 44.29 27.57
CA VAL A 59 -1.31 42.91 27.95
C VAL A 59 -2.34 42.28 27.01
N SER A 60 -3.48 42.93 26.76
CA SER A 60 -4.54 42.38 25.89
C SER A 60 -4.06 42.14 24.47
N SER A 61 -3.30 43.08 23.94
CA SER A 61 -2.72 42.99 22.59
C SER A 61 -1.57 41.99 22.46
N PHE A 62 -0.79 41.75 23.51
CA PHE A 62 0.17 40.66 23.51
C PHE A 62 -0.55 39.31 23.52
N GLN A 63 -1.64 39.20 24.29
CA GLN A 63 -2.48 38.01 24.29
C GLN A 63 -3.09 37.74 22.91
N THR A 64 -3.53 38.76 22.17
CA THR A 64 -4.04 38.57 20.81
C THR A 64 -2.96 38.11 19.84
N GLU A 65 -1.75 38.67 19.91
CA GLU A 65 -0.62 38.21 19.07
C GLU A 65 -0.20 36.79 19.42
N LEU A 66 -0.19 36.44 20.70
CA LEU A 66 0.10 35.08 21.16
C LEU A 66 -0.98 34.09 20.69
N ALA A 67 -2.26 34.46 20.78
CA ALA A 67 -3.37 33.65 20.27
C ALA A 67 -3.28 33.44 18.74
N SER A 68 -2.87 34.47 17.99
CA SER A 68 -2.60 34.37 16.55
C SER A 68 -1.46 33.39 16.27
N LEU A 69 -0.34 33.48 16.99
CA LEU A 69 0.79 32.56 16.83
C LEU A 69 0.36 31.10 17.13
N TRP A 70 -0.45 30.89 18.16
CA TRP A 70 -0.98 29.56 18.47
C TRP A 70 -1.86 29.00 17.36
N ALA A 71 -2.73 29.82 16.75
CA ALA A 71 -3.56 29.39 15.63
C ALA A 71 -2.73 29.00 14.41
N ASP A 72 -1.70 29.79 14.09
CA ASP A 72 -0.77 29.51 12.99
C ASP A 72 -0.01 28.19 13.21
N LEU A 73 0.55 27.99 14.41
CA LEU A 73 1.27 26.76 14.76
C LEU A 73 0.35 25.54 14.76
N ASN A 74 -0.88 25.64 15.26
CA ASN A 74 -1.86 24.56 15.21
C ASN A 74 -2.20 24.17 13.78
N THR A 75 -2.33 25.15 12.88
CA THR A 75 -2.58 24.91 11.46
C THR A 75 -1.40 24.20 10.78
N LEU A 76 -0.17 24.54 11.17
CA LEU A 76 1.04 23.95 10.62
C LEU A 76 1.35 22.54 11.17
N LEU A 77 0.96 22.29 12.41
CA LEU A 77 1.09 20.99 13.07
C LEU A 77 -0.04 20.02 12.70
N ALA A 78 -1.17 20.54 12.22
CA ALA A 78 -2.21 19.71 11.63
C ALA A 78 -1.61 18.83 10.52
N ALA A 79 -2.13 17.60 10.41
CA ALA A 79 -1.66 16.68 9.40
C ALA A 79 -1.76 17.36 8.02
N PRO A 80 -0.67 17.43 7.24
CA PRO A 80 -0.80 17.84 5.85
C PRO A 80 -1.79 16.86 5.21
N GLU A 81 -2.71 17.36 4.39
CA GLU A 81 -3.48 16.51 3.49
C GLU A 81 -2.46 15.76 2.64
N THR A 82 -2.05 14.57 3.09
CA THR A 82 -1.53 13.54 2.24
C THR A 82 -2.69 13.21 1.34
N GLU A 83 -2.80 13.93 0.22
CA GLU A 83 -3.54 13.43 -0.92
C GLU A 83 -3.07 11.98 -1.07
N PRO A 84 -3.96 11.00 -0.86
CA PRO A 84 -3.58 9.62 -1.02
C PRO A 84 -3.09 9.55 -2.45
N GLU A 85 -1.80 9.26 -2.62
CA GLU A 85 -1.22 8.91 -3.90
C GLU A 85 -2.13 7.82 -4.45
N SER A 86 -3.00 8.23 -5.36
CA SER A 86 -4.04 7.36 -5.87
C SER A 86 -3.29 6.32 -6.65
N ALA A 87 -3.08 5.17 -6.02
CA ALA A 87 -2.64 3.97 -6.69
C ALA A 87 -3.53 3.82 -7.93
N PRO A 88 -2.97 3.49 -9.11
CA PRO A 88 -3.79 3.20 -10.27
C PRO A 88 -4.72 2.04 -9.89
N THR A 89 -5.95 2.38 -9.51
CA THR A 89 -7.06 1.43 -9.34
C THR A 89 -7.69 1.22 -10.71
N THR A 90 -6.84 1.02 -11.71
CA THR A 90 -7.25 0.28 -12.89
C THR A 90 -7.08 -1.18 -12.50
N PRO A 91 -8.17 -1.96 -12.34
CA PRO A 91 -8.02 -3.41 -12.28
C PRO A 91 -7.24 -3.80 -13.54
N ILE A 92 -5.99 -4.23 -13.37
CA ILE A 92 -5.23 -4.81 -14.46
C ILE A 92 -6.06 -6.01 -14.88
N ASP A 93 -6.68 -5.94 -16.06
CA ASP A 93 -7.52 -7.01 -16.58
C ASP A 93 -6.72 -8.30 -16.54
N ASN A 94 -7.08 -9.16 -15.58
CA ASN A 94 -6.48 -10.46 -15.31
C ASN A 94 -6.49 -11.33 -16.57
N THR A 95 -7.35 -10.97 -17.55
CA THR A 95 -7.44 -11.53 -18.90
C THR A 95 -6.11 -11.48 -19.66
N THR A 96 -5.29 -10.45 -19.46
CA THR A 96 -3.98 -10.34 -20.16
C THR A 96 -2.92 -11.25 -19.53
N LEU A 97 -2.89 -11.36 -18.20
CA LEU A 97 -2.04 -12.32 -17.50
C LEU A 97 -2.50 -13.77 -17.75
N ASP A 98 -3.81 -14.01 -17.82
CA ASP A 98 -4.37 -15.32 -18.16
C ASP A 98 -4.04 -15.72 -19.60
N ALA A 99 -4.05 -14.78 -20.56
CA ALA A 99 -3.67 -15.04 -21.95
C ALA A 99 -2.17 -15.38 -22.11
N LEU A 100 -1.28 -14.73 -21.34
CA LEU A 100 0.17 -14.97 -21.40
C LEU A 100 0.56 -16.37 -20.90
N PHE A 101 -0.16 -16.90 -19.91
CA PHE A 101 0.09 -18.25 -19.36
C PHE A 101 -0.75 -19.36 -20.01
N ARG A 102 -1.88 -19.03 -20.65
CA ARG A 102 -2.74 -20.01 -21.32
C ARG A 102 -2.16 -20.51 -22.65
N ASP A 103 -1.29 -19.74 -23.30
CA ASP A 103 -0.70 -20.14 -24.58
C ASP A 103 0.34 -21.28 -24.46
N GLU A 104 0.95 -21.47 -23.30
CA GLU A 104 1.86 -22.60 -23.04
C GLU A 104 1.12 -23.90 -22.62
N MET A 105 -0.22 -23.85 -22.46
CA MET A 105 -1.08 -24.98 -22.11
C MET A 105 -2.11 -25.29 -23.20
N GLN A 106 -1.76 -25.11 -24.48
CA GLN A 106 -2.52 -25.75 -25.56
C GLN A 106 -2.25 -27.25 -25.55
N SER A 107 -2.99 -27.95 -24.68
CA SER A 107 -3.17 -29.39 -24.77
C SER A 107 -3.72 -29.73 -26.16
N PRO A 108 -3.16 -30.71 -26.87
CA PRO A 108 -3.50 -30.93 -28.27
C PRO A 108 -4.94 -31.44 -28.40
N THR A 109 -5.73 -30.68 -29.15
CA THR A 109 -6.93 -31.11 -29.89
C THR A 109 -8.08 -31.70 -29.08
N SER A 110 -9.01 -30.85 -28.64
CA SER A 110 -10.40 -31.26 -28.37
C SER A 110 -11.20 -31.20 -29.68
N SER A 111 -11.47 -32.37 -30.25
CA SER A 111 -12.42 -32.56 -31.36
C SER A 111 -13.75 -33.00 -30.79
N HIS A 112 -14.74 -32.10 -30.76
CA HIS A 112 -16.11 -32.43 -30.38
C HIS A 112 -16.92 -32.78 -31.63
N HIS A 113 -17.36 -34.04 -31.76
CA HIS A 113 -18.65 -34.35 -32.36
C HIS A 113 -19.24 -35.69 -31.86
N VAL A 114 -20.34 -35.57 -31.11
CA VAL A 114 -21.50 -36.48 -30.99
C VAL A 114 -21.29 -37.91 -30.53
N GLY A 115 -21.98 -38.23 -29.42
CA GLY A 115 -22.95 -39.31 -29.49
C GLY A 115 -23.01 -40.27 -28.31
N LYS A 116 -24.06 -40.07 -27.50
CA LYS A 116 -24.86 -41.10 -26.80
C LYS A 116 -24.25 -41.71 -25.54
N HIS A 117 -24.91 -41.36 -24.44
CA HIS A 117 -24.77 -41.88 -23.09
C HIS A 117 -25.53 -43.21 -22.95
N PRO A 118 -24.90 -44.32 -22.54
CA PRO A 118 -25.64 -45.49 -22.07
C PRO A 118 -25.73 -45.48 -20.55
N ARG A 119 -26.97 -45.43 -20.04
CA ARG A 119 -27.30 -45.87 -18.67
C ARG A 119 -26.91 -47.35 -18.54
N SER A 120 -26.12 -47.68 -17.52
CA SER A 120 -25.92 -49.08 -17.12
C SER A 120 -26.52 -49.29 -15.74
N SER A 121 -27.57 -50.09 -15.70
CA SER A 121 -28.24 -50.59 -14.50
C SER A 121 -27.80 -52.03 -14.21
N ARG A 122 -27.42 -52.27 -12.95
CA ARG A 122 -27.77 -53.42 -12.09
C ARG A 122 -27.55 -54.86 -12.61
N ALA A 123 -26.64 -55.58 -11.93
CA ALA A 123 -26.69 -57.00 -11.51
C ALA A 123 -25.48 -57.20 -10.56
N SER A 124 -25.63 -57.28 -9.23
CA SER A 124 -26.03 -58.40 -8.34
C SER A 124 -25.35 -59.75 -8.59
N ASP A 125 -24.87 -60.28 -7.47
CA ASP A 125 -24.37 -61.62 -7.11
C ASP A 125 -22.86 -61.83 -7.29
N ASP A 126 -22.04 -62.04 -6.25
CA ASP A 126 -22.03 -62.89 -5.02
C ASP A 126 -20.87 -63.89 -5.22
N THR A 127 -19.76 -63.80 -4.48
CA THR A 127 -19.28 -64.73 -3.42
C THR A 127 -17.74 -64.55 -3.39
N GLU A 128 -16.92 -64.78 -2.37
CA GLU A 128 -16.95 -65.11 -0.95
C GLU A 128 -15.47 -64.97 -0.46
N ALA A 129 -15.26 -64.80 0.85
CA ALA A 129 -14.04 -65.11 1.61
C ALA A 129 -12.83 -64.16 1.46
N GLY A 130 -12.28 -63.54 2.52
CA GLY A 130 -12.57 -63.62 3.94
C GLY A 130 -11.47 -62.96 4.77
N ARG A 131 -11.78 -62.83 6.08
CA ARG A 131 -10.86 -62.66 7.24
C ARG A 131 -10.49 -61.22 7.66
N VAL A 132 -11.33 -60.65 8.55
CA VAL A 132 -11.04 -60.26 9.96
C VAL A 132 -9.55 -59.98 10.27
N SER A 133 -9.12 -58.81 10.73
CA SER A 133 -9.20 -58.38 12.15
C SER A 133 -8.73 -56.95 12.41
N LYS A 134 -9.53 -56.24 13.20
CA LYS A 134 -9.33 -55.07 14.08
C LYS A 134 -7.98 -54.96 14.82
N ARG A 135 -7.48 -53.72 14.98
CA ARG A 135 -7.01 -52.97 16.19
C ARG A 135 -5.96 -51.93 15.76
N GLU A 136 -6.23 -50.63 15.90
CA GLU A 136 -5.95 -49.80 17.09
C GLU A 136 -4.55 -50.00 17.67
N HIS A 137 -3.69 -49.01 17.43
CA HIS A 137 -3.00 -48.25 18.47
C HIS A 137 -2.58 -46.87 17.94
#